data_AF-A0A453LWV1-F1
#
_entry.id   AF-A0A453LWV1-F1
#
_cell.length_a   1.000
_cell.length_b   1.000
_cell.length_c   1.000
_cell.angle_alpha   90.00
_cell.angle_beta   90.00
_cell.angle_gamma   90.00
#
_symmetry.space_group_name_H-M   'P 1'
#
loop_
_entity.id
_entity.type
_entity.pdbx_description
1 polymer ?
#
loop_
_entity_poly.entity_id
_entity_poly.type
_entity_poly.pdbx_seq_one_letter_code
_entity_poly.pdbx_strand_id
1 'polypeptide(L)'
;MTSGGTCLLALKRDLLFFIWTVIIPLLIGLLVDLLLISPFVGTDDDFPALNFFRTWLLGRFFKLLWINHVDESWEAKLKRANEDFSAELRPMWWFFQDVCIPVAMKLLVALGVPYVLAKGVFPRLGYSASVNLIVYRFSWLGSFGLCVFYYLGKVLFVQLHDSIRHDRYAIGRRLEDVGDGS
;
A
#
# COMPACT_ATOMS: atom_id res chain seq x y z
N MET A 1 21.73 24.92 -32.05
CA MET A 1 22.05 24.21 -30.79
C MET A 1 20.74 23.78 -30.12
N THR A 2 20.19 22.61 -30.47
CA THR A 2 18.92 22.08 -29.92
C THR A 2 19.07 20.67 -29.32
N SER A 3 20.29 20.11 -29.36
CA SER A 3 20.55 18.72 -28.97
C SER A 3 20.61 18.48 -27.46
N GLY A 4 20.77 19.52 -26.63
CA GLY A 4 20.87 19.35 -25.17
C GLY A 4 19.53 19.02 -24.51
N GLY A 5 18.41 19.55 -25.04
CA GLY A 5 17.08 19.35 -24.46
C GLY A 5 16.55 17.92 -24.62
N THR A 6 16.84 17.27 -25.75
CA THR A 6 16.37 15.91 -26.05
C THR A 6 17.12 14.84 -25.26
N CYS A 7 18.41 15.04 -24.98
CA CYS A 7 19.22 14.13 -24.17
C CYS A 7 18.78 14.11 -22.69
N LEU A 8 18.50 15.30 -22.12
CA LEU A 8 17.97 15.41 -20.76
C LEU A 8 16.59 14.74 -20.63
N LEU A 9 15.73 14.92 -21.63
CA LEU A 9 14.41 14.28 -21.67
C LEU A 9 14.51 12.75 -21.75
N ALA A 10 15.44 12.22 -22.55
CA ALA A 10 15.67 10.78 -22.66
C ALA A 10 16.21 10.18 -21.35
N LEU A 11 17.20 10.80 -20.71
CA LEU A 11 17.72 10.37 -19.41
C LEU A 11 16.64 10.38 -18.32
N LYS A 12 15.83 11.43 -18.31
CA LYS A 12 14.73 11.58 -17.35
C LYS A 12 13.66 10.50 -17.52
N ARG A 13 13.38 10.09 -18.77
CA ARG A 13 12.46 8.99 -19.10
C ARG A 13 12.99 7.64 -18.62
N ASP A 14 14.26 7.36 -18.90
CA ASP A 14 14.87 6.09 -18.51
C ASP A 14 14.93 5.94 -16.98
N LEU A 15 15.23 7.03 -16.27
CA LEU A 15 15.17 7.07 -14.80
C LEU A 15 13.76 6.74 -14.28
N LEU A 16 12.73 7.27 -14.92
CA LEU A 16 11.33 7.05 -14.54
C LEU A 16 10.94 5.58 -14.71
N PHE A 17 11.32 5.00 -15.84
CA PHE A 17 11.09 3.58 -16.13
C PHE A 17 11.83 2.69 -15.14
N PHE A 18 13.06 3.06 -14.78
CA PHE A 18 13.83 2.37 -13.74
C PHE A 18 13.14 2.44 -12.37
N ILE A 19 12.62 3.61 -11.97
CA ILE A 19 11.86 3.76 -10.73
C ILE A 19 10.60 2.87 -10.76
N TRP A 20 9.88 2.80 -11.88
CA TRP A 20 8.68 1.97 -12.01
C TRP A 20 8.95 0.47 -11.90
N THR A 21 10.03 0.01 -12.53
CA THR A 21 10.31 -1.42 -12.75
C THR A 21 11.24 -2.01 -11.70
N VAL A 22 12.02 -1.17 -11.03
CA VAL A 22 12.97 -1.59 -9.99
C VAL A 22 12.51 -1.12 -8.63
N ILE A 23 12.35 0.18 -8.42
CA ILE A 23 12.08 0.74 -7.08
C ILE A 23 10.72 0.30 -6.55
N ILE A 24 9.64 0.46 -7.31
CA ILE A 24 8.29 0.10 -6.81
C ILE A 24 8.16 -1.40 -6.50
N PRO A 25 8.54 -2.34 -7.40
CA PRO A 25 8.52 -3.76 -7.10
C PRO A 25 9.43 -4.11 -5.93
N LEU A 26 10.59 -3.47 -5.79
CA LEU A 26 11.47 -3.68 -4.65
C LEU A 26 10.79 -3.28 -3.33
N LEU A 27 10.15 -2.10 -3.25
CA LEU A 27 9.44 -1.67 -2.04
C LEU A 27 8.28 -2.62 -1.68
N ILE A 28 7.50 -3.03 -2.68
CA ILE A 28 6.38 -3.96 -2.49
C ILE A 28 6.89 -5.32 -2.02
N GLY A 29 7.91 -5.86 -2.70
CA GLY A 29 8.49 -7.15 -2.36
C GLY A 29 9.09 -7.17 -0.97
N LEU A 30 9.71 -6.06 -0.55
CA LEU A 30 10.24 -5.92 0.80
C LEU A 30 9.14 -5.81 1.85
N LEU A 31 8.03 -5.11 1.57
CA LEU A 31 6.86 -5.08 2.45
C LEU A 31 6.26 -6.49 2.62
N VAL A 32 6.14 -7.24 1.53
CA VAL A 32 5.61 -8.61 1.52
C VAL A 32 6.55 -9.57 2.26
N ASP A 33 7.86 -9.46 2.05
CA ASP A 33 8.86 -10.28 2.75
C ASP A 33 8.82 -9.99 4.27
N LEU A 34 8.73 -8.72 4.67
CA LEU A 34 8.58 -8.37 6.09
C LEU A 34 7.24 -8.80 6.69
N LEU A 35 6.16 -8.83 5.91
CA LEU A 35 4.83 -9.18 6.41
C LEU A 35 4.60 -10.70 6.48
N LEU A 36 5.06 -11.44 5.47
CA LEU A 36 4.74 -12.86 5.29
C LEU A 36 5.89 -13.80 5.66
N ILE A 37 7.14 -13.36 5.52
CA ILE A 37 8.31 -14.23 5.71
C ILE A 37 8.95 -13.94 7.06
N SER A 38 9.19 -12.66 7.38
CA SER A 38 9.85 -12.26 8.63
C SER A 38 9.18 -12.72 9.94
N PRO A 39 7.84 -12.80 10.08
CA PRO A 39 7.25 -13.23 11.35
C PRO A 39 7.28 -14.76 11.55
N PHE A 40 7.49 -15.53 10.49
CA PHE A 40 7.44 -17.00 10.53
C PHE A 40 8.83 -17.67 10.45
N VAL A 41 9.87 -16.95 10.07
CA VAL A 41 11.25 -17.46 10.04
C VAL A 41 11.87 -17.48 11.45
N GLY A 42 12.50 -18.60 11.80
CA GLY A 42 13.09 -18.90 13.11
C GLY A 42 14.19 -17.94 13.57
N THR A 43 14.60 -18.10 14.83
CA THR A 43 15.46 -17.16 15.59
C THR A 43 16.95 -17.26 15.27
N ASP A 44 17.34 -18.14 14.35
CA ASP A 44 18.74 -18.58 14.24
C ASP A 44 19.48 -18.05 13.01
N ASP A 45 18.80 -17.45 12.02
CA ASP A 45 19.48 -16.97 10.82
C ASP A 45 19.68 -15.45 10.84
N ASP A 46 20.96 -15.07 10.76
CA ASP A 46 21.47 -13.74 10.41
C ASP A 46 20.63 -13.10 9.30
N PHE A 47 19.71 -12.20 9.65
CA PHE A 47 18.89 -11.35 8.78
C PHE A 47 18.99 -11.68 7.26
N PRO A 48 18.39 -12.79 6.78
CA PRO A 48 18.60 -13.25 5.40
C PRO A 48 17.71 -12.51 4.39
N ALA A 49 17.01 -11.45 4.82
CA ALA A 49 15.93 -10.78 4.09
C ALA A 49 16.40 -9.83 2.96
N LEU A 50 17.67 -9.41 2.97
CA LEU A 50 18.19 -8.40 2.03
C LEU A 50 18.79 -8.98 0.74
N ASN A 51 18.36 -10.16 0.28
CA ASN A 51 18.75 -10.55 -1.07
C ASN A 51 17.92 -9.72 -2.08
N PHE A 52 18.48 -8.60 -2.53
CA PHE A 52 17.84 -7.61 -3.41
C PHE A 52 17.12 -8.24 -4.60
N PHE A 53 17.70 -9.28 -5.19
CA PHE A 53 17.11 -9.96 -6.34
C PHE A 53 15.87 -10.79 -5.96
N ARG A 54 15.88 -11.44 -4.79
CA ARG A 54 14.75 -12.23 -4.30
C ARG A 54 13.56 -11.35 -3.96
N THR A 55 13.80 -10.27 -3.22
CA THR A 55 12.74 -9.31 -2.84
C THR A 55 12.20 -8.58 -4.07
N TRP A 56 13.07 -8.20 -5.00
CA TRP A 56 12.64 -7.62 -6.28
C TRP A 56 11.79 -8.58 -7.11
N LEU A 57 12.21 -9.85 -7.25
CA LEU A 57 11.42 -10.87 -7.94
C LEU A 57 10.07 -11.08 -7.25
N LEU A 58 10.05 -11.21 -5.94
CA LEU A 58 8.83 -11.42 -5.15
C LEU A 58 7.84 -10.27 -5.36
N GLY A 59 8.31 -9.03 -5.33
CA GLY A 59 7.47 -7.86 -5.59
C GLY A 59 6.97 -7.78 -7.04
N ARG A 60 7.77 -8.25 -8.00
CA ARG A 60 7.36 -8.37 -9.41
C ARG A 60 6.29 -9.46 -9.59
N PHE A 61 6.45 -10.60 -8.93
CA PHE A 61 5.46 -11.69 -8.91
C PHE A 61 4.17 -11.27 -8.23
N PHE A 62 4.23 -10.58 -7.10
CA PHE A 62 3.03 -10.11 -6.41
C PHE A 62 2.26 -9.09 -7.26
N LYS A 63 2.97 -8.16 -7.92
CA LYS A 63 2.36 -7.24 -8.89
C LYS A 63 1.69 -8.01 -10.03
N LEU A 64 2.34 -9.06 -10.56
CA LEU A 64 1.79 -9.90 -11.62
C LEU A 64 0.55 -10.69 -11.15
N LEU A 65 0.60 -11.32 -9.97
CA LEU A 65 -0.52 -12.06 -9.38
C LEU A 65 -1.71 -11.14 -9.12
N TRP A 66 -1.47 -9.92 -8.63
CA TRP A 66 -2.52 -8.93 -8.43
C TRP A 66 -3.19 -8.55 -9.74
N ILE A 67 -2.41 -8.26 -10.79
CA ILE A 67 -2.94 -7.95 -12.13
C ILE A 67 -3.76 -9.11 -12.68
N ASN A 68 -3.29 -10.35 -12.48
CA ASN A 68 -3.96 -11.54 -12.97
C ASN A 68 -5.23 -11.90 -12.17
N HIS A 69 -5.24 -11.65 -10.85
CA HIS A 69 -6.40 -11.89 -10.00
C HIS A 69 -7.47 -10.81 -10.13
N VAL A 70 -7.08 -9.56 -10.37
CA VAL A 70 -8.02 -8.48 -10.68
C VAL A 70 -8.32 -8.49 -12.18
N ASP A 71 -8.94 -9.59 -12.63
CA ASP A 71 -9.77 -9.86 -13.81
C ASP A 71 -9.64 -8.97 -15.09
N GLU A 72 -9.84 -9.60 -16.27
CA GLU A 72 -9.76 -9.13 -17.69
C GLU A 72 -9.85 -7.61 -17.98
N SER A 73 -10.62 -6.87 -17.18
CA SER A 73 -10.70 -5.41 -17.18
C SER A 73 -9.36 -4.69 -16.98
N TRP A 74 -8.40 -5.29 -16.24
CA TRP A 74 -7.07 -4.69 -16.03
C TRP A 74 -6.10 -5.01 -17.14
N GLU A 75 -6.14 -6.19 -17.75
CA GLU A 75 -5.28 -6.52 -18.89
C GLU A 75 -5.57 -5.61 -20.09
N ALA A 76 -6.84 -5.33 -20.37
CA ALA A 76 -7.22 -4.38 -21.42
C ALA A 76 -6.77 -2.94 -21.11
N LYS A 77 -6.77 -2.54 -19.83
CA LYS A 77 -6.26 -1.24 -19.36
C LYS A 77 -4.73 -1.18 -19.35
N LEU A 78 -4.06 -2.28 -19.06
CA LEU A 78 -2.60 -2.40 -19.10
C LEU A 78 -2.09 -2.44 -20.53
N LYS A 79 -2.76 -3.13 -21.44
CA LYS A 79 -2.45 -3.07 -22.88
C LYS A 79 -2.59 -1.65 -23.41
N ARG A 80 -3.70 -0.96 -23.13
CA ARG A 80 -3.86 0.46 -23.49
C ARG A 80 -2.82 1.36 -22.83
N ALA A 81 -2.54 1.20 -21.54
CA ALA A 81 -1.54 1.99 -20.85
C ALA A 81 -0.11 1.71 -21.33
N ASN A 82 0.17 0.48 -21.81
CA ASN A 82 1.45 0.06 -22.37
C ASN A 82 1.61 0.52 -23.84
N GLU A 83 0.52 0.56 -24.60
CA GLU A 83 0.45 1.12 -25.96
C GLU A 83 0.54 2.66 -25.93
N ASP A 84 -0.14 3.32 -24.98
CA ASP A 84 0.00 4.76 -24.68
C ASP A 84 1.41 5.09 -24.15
N PHE A 85 2.07 4.14 -23.47
CA PHE A 85 3.48 4.25 -23.04
C PHE A 85 4.45 4.50 -24.20
N SER A 86 4.05 4.10 -25.41
CA SER A 86 4.87 4.21 -26.62
C SER A 86 4.48 5.40 -27.50
N ALA A 87 3.25 5.92 -27.40
CA ALA A 87 2.70 6.84 -28.40
C ALA A 87 2.70 8.34 -28.02
N GLU A 88 2.62 8.76 -26.76
CA GLU A 88 2.60 10.20 -26.42
C GLU A 88 3.20 10.53 -25.05
N LEU A 89 4.50 10.83 -25.02
CA LEU A 89 5.35 10.91 -23.82
C LEU A 89 5.24 12.21 -22.97
N ARG A 90 4.27 13.09 -23.21
CA ARG A 90 4.16 14.38 -22.48
C ARG A 90 3.11 14.37 -21.35
N PRO A 91 1.90 13.79 -21.51
CA PRO A 91 0.91 13.68 -20.43
C PRO A 91 1.28 12.63 -19.36
N MET A 92 2.02 11.58 -19.74
CA MET A 92 2.41 10.49 -18.85
C MET A 92 3.39 10.87 -17.75
N TRP A 93 4.23 11.88 -17.97
CA TRP A 93 5.16 12.36 -16.95
C TRP A 93 4.41 12.87 -15.70
N TRP A 94 3.29 13.57 -15.93
CA TRP A 94 2.45 14.11 -14.86
C TRP A 94 1.74 12.99 -14.10
N PHE A 95 1.09 12.07 -14.82
CA PHE A 95 0.40 10.93 -14.21
C PHE A 95 1.33 10.02 -13.41
N PHE A 96 2.56 9.80 -13.91
CA PHE A 96 3.52 8.95 -13.22
C PHE A 96 4.04 9.61 -11.93
N GLN A 97 4.36 10.91 -11.93
CA GLN A 97 4.71 11.58 -10.68
C GLN A 97 3.53 11.60 -9.71
N ASP A 98 2.33 11.85 -10.21
CA ASP A 98 1.13 11.98 -9.39
C ASP A 98 0.64 10.64 -8.81
N VAL A 99 1.01 9.50 -9.41
CA VAL A 99 0.64 8.18 -8.89
C VAL A 99 1.81 7.46 -8.22
N CYS A 100 2.99 7.48 -8.81
CA CYS A 100 4.14 6.72 -8.30
C CYS A 100 4.75 7.33 -7.06
N ILE A 101 4.87 8.67 -7.01
CA ILE A 101 5.44 9.34 -5.84
C ILE A 101 4.55 9.10 -4.62
N PRO A 102 3.22 9.30 -4.65
CA PRO A 102 2.42 9.01 -3.48
C PRO A 102 2.39 7.52 -3.15
N VAL A 103 2.35 6.62 -4.14
CA VAL A 103 2.41 5.17 -3.85
C VAL A 103 3.73 4.80 -3.18
N ALA A 104 4.86 5.26 -3.70
CA ALA A 104 6.18 5.04 -3.11
C ALA A 104 6.27 5.67 -1.71
N MET A 105 5.74 6.89 -1.52
CA MET A 105 5.74 7.58 -0.24
C MET A 105 4.85 6.86 0.78
N LYS A 106 3.67 6.38 0.39
CA LYS A 106 2.79 5.57 1.26
C LYS A 106 3.47 4.26 1.65
N LEU A 107 4.12 3.58 0.71
CA LEU A 107 4.91 2.38 1.00
C LEU A 107 6.07 2.68 1.95
N LEU A 108 6.80 3.78 1.73
CA LEU A 108 7.91 4.19 2.57
C LEU A 108 7.46 4.53 3.99
N VAL A 109 6.32 5.19 4.14
CA VAL A 109 5.69 5.47 5.45
C VAL A 109 5.22 4.17 6.10
N ALA A 110 4.57 3.28 5.35
CA ALA A 110 4.14 1.97 5.84
C ALA A 110 5.33 1.11 6.31
N LEU A 111 6.50 1.31 5.71
CA LEU A 111 7.73 0.63 6.11
C LEU A 111 8.42 1.32 7.29
N GLY A 112 8.43 2.66 7.30
CA GLY A 112 9.17 3.48 8.24
C GLY A 112 8.49 3.62 9.60
N VAL A 113 7.16 3.74 9.63
CA VAL A 113 6.38 3.87 10.88
C VAL A 113 6.64 2.70 11.84
N PRO A 114 6.47 1.42 11.44
CA PRO A 114 6.78 0.29 12.30
C PRO A 114 8.27 0.19 12.65
N TYR A 115 9.19 0.56 11.74
CA TYR A 115 10.62 0.58 12.06
C TYR A 115 10.98 1.55 13.19
N VAL A 116 10.46 2.78 13.11
CA VAL A 116 10.70 3.84 14.12
C VAL A 116 10.02 3.48 15.43
N LEU A 117 8.83 2.90 15.41
CA LEU A 117 8.17 2.36 16.60
C LEU A 117 9.03 1.26 17.23
N ALA A 118 9.41 0.24 16.46
CA ALA A 118 10.17 -0.93 16.90
C ALA A 118 11.55 -0.58 17.49
N LYS A 119 12.33 0.29 16.84
CA LYS A 119 13.68 0.67 17.30
C LYS A 119 13.74 1.92 18.17
N GLY A 120 12.75 2.80 18.10
CA GLY A 120 12.78 4.08 18.81
C GLY A 120 12.01 4.04 20.13
N VAL A 121 10.80 3.50 20.11
CA VAL A 121 9.87 3.57 21.26
C VAL A 121 10.08 2.39 22.21
N PHE A 122 10.13 1.17 21.69
CA PHE A 122 10.22 -0.04 22.54
C PHE A 122 11.51 -0.17 23.34
N PRO A 123 12.72 0.18 22.82
CA PRO A 123 13.95 0.08 23.61
C PRO A 123 14.00 1.05 24.78
N ARG A 124 13.26 2.17 24.71
CA ARG A 124 13.16 3.13 25.82
C ARG A 124 12.26 2.66 26.96
N LEU A 125 11.46 1.62 26.74
CA LEU A 125 10.54 1.06 27.74
C LEU A 125 11.20 0.00 28.65
N GLY A 126 12.49 -0.31 28.44
CA GLY A 126 13.26 -1.17 29.34
C GLY A 126 12.90 -2.67 29.29
N TYR A 127 12.27 -3.14 28.21
CA TYR A 127 11.90 -4.55 28.04
C TYR A 127 13.13 -5.48 27.81
N SER A 128 12.97 -6.76 28.19
CA SER A 128 13.96 -7.81 27.92
C SER A 128 14.23 -7.99 26.42
N ALA A 129 15.46 -8.36 26.07
CA ALA A 129 15.92 -8.52 24.68
C ALA A 129 15.01 -9.44 23.84
N SER A 130 14.48 -10.50 24.45
CA SER A 130 13.58 -11.44 23.79
C SER A 130 12.24 -10.79 23.40
N VAL A 131 11.72 -9.90 24.24
CA VAL A 131 10.45 -9.19 23.98
C VAL A 131 10.65 -8.15 22.87
N ASN A 132 11.76 -7.43 22.88
CA ASN A 132 12.08 -6.46 21.82
C ASN A 132 12.22 -7.14 20.45
N LEU A 133 12.76 -8.37 20.39
CA LEU A 133 12.85 -9.14 19.16
C LEU A 133 11.47 -9.55 18.61
N ILE A 134 10.59 -10.04 19.49
CA ILE A 134 9.22 -10.41 19.11
C ILE A 134 8.46 -9.18 18.62
N VAL A 135 8.55 -8.06 19.34
CA VAL A 135 7.90 -6.81 18.96
C VAL A 135 8.44 -6.28 17.63
N TYR A 136 9.74 -6.38 17.38
CA TYR A 136 10.32 -5.98 16.09
C TYR A 136 9.76 -6.82 14.93
N ARG A 137 9.70 -8.15 15.10
CA ARG A 137 9.18 -9.09 14.09
C ARG A 137 7.70 -8.83 13.77
N PHE A 138 6.89 -8.60 14.80
CA PHE A 138 5.46 -8.38 14.64
C PHE A 138 5.09 -6.92 14.39
N SER A 139 6.04 -5.99 14.36
CA SER A 139 5.73 -4.55 14.25
C SER A 139 4.98 -4.20 12.96
N TRP A 140 5.42 -4.75 11.83
CA TRP A 140 4.77 -4.53 10.53
C TRP A 140 3.40 -5.22 10.44
N LEU A 141 3.29 -6.46 10.93
CA LEU A 141 2.04 -7.22 10.94
C LEU A 141 1.01 -6.60 11.88
N GLY A 142 1.45 -6.15 13.06
CA GLY A 142 0.64 -5.43 14.03
C GLY A 142 0.20 -4.06 13.51
N SER A 143 1.09 -3.30 12.87
CA SER A 143 0.74 -2.01 12.26
C SER A 143 -0.30 -2.19 11.15
N PHE A 144 -0.13 -3.18 10.27
CA PHE A 144 -1.10 -3.47 9.22
C PHE A 144 -2.44 -3.92 9.80
N GLY A 145 -2.41 -4.84 10.78
CA GLY A 145 -3.59 -5.32 11.48
C GLY A 145 -4.36 -4.20 12.18
N LEU A 146 -3.65 -3.27 12.84
CA LEU A 146 -4.26 -2.12 13.51
C LEU A 146 -4.90 -1.15 12.51
N CYS A 147 -4.27 -0.91 11.35
CA CYS A 147 -4.88 -0.12 10.27
C CYS A 147 -6.17 -0.76 9.74
N VAL A 148 -6.16 -2.06 9.49
CA VAL A 148 -7.35 -2.80 9.04
C VAL A 148 -8.43 -2.76 10.11
N PHE A 149 -8.08 -2.98 11.38
CA PHE A 149 -9.03 -2.95 12.49
C PHE A 149 -9.66 -1.56 12.67
N TYR A 150 -8.86 -0.49 12.55
CA TYR A 150 -9.37 0.89 12.58
C TYR A 150 -10.33 1.16 11.42
N TYR A 151 -9.99 0.72 10.21
CA TYR A 151 -10.85 0.88 9.04
C TYR A 151 -12.16 0.11 9.19
N LEU A 152 -12.09 -1.14 9.65
CA LEU A 152 -13.25 -1.98 9.91
C LEU A 152 -14.13 -1.36 11.01
N GLY A 153 -13.51 -0.88 12.10
CA GLY A 153 -14.19 -0.16 13.16
C GLY A 153 -14.89 1.11 12.66
N LYS A 154 -14.25 1.87 11.77
CA LYS A 154 -14.87 3.05 11.13
C LYS A 154 -16.08 2.64 10.29
N VAL A 155 -15.96 1.62 9.44
CA VAL A 155 -17.05 1.16 8.58
C VAL A 155 -18.22 0.66 9.44
N LEU A 156 -17.93 -0.14 10.46
CA LEU A 156 -18.93 -0.61 11.41
C LEU A 156 -19.60 0.55 12.13
N PHE A 157 -18.84 1.56 12.57
CA PHE A 157 -19.40 2.74 13.22
C PHE A 157 -20.33 3.53 12.30
N VAL A 158 -19.94 3.72 11.03
CA VAL A 158 -20.79 4.38 10.04
C VAL A 158 -22.05 3.57 9.76
N GLN A 159 -21.92 2.24 9.59
CA GLN A 159 -23.07 1.37 9.37
C GLN A 159 -24.02 1.34 10.58
N LEU A 160 -23.48 1.31 11.79
CA LEU A 160 -24.26 1.31 13.02
C LEU A 160 -24.98 2.65 13.21
N HIS A 161 -24.27 3.76 12.95
CA HIS A 161 -24.84 5.10 12.99
C HIS A 161 -25.97 5.25 11.97
N ASP A 162 -25.78 4.74 10.76
CA ASP A 162 -26.79 4.83 9.69
C ASP A 162 -28.01 3.96 10.02
N SER A 163 -27.81 2.76 10.58
CA SER A 163 -28.91 1.89 11.05
C SER A 163 -29.78 2.57 12.11
N ILE A 164 -29.19 3.22 13.11
CA ILE A 164 -29.91 3.98 14.15
C ILE A 164 -30.70 5.14 13.53
N ARG A 165 -30.14 5.77 12.50
CA ARG A 165 -30.79 6.88 11.81
C ARG A 165 -32.04 6.43 11.06
N HIS A 166 -31.95 5.31 10.34
CA HIS A 166 -33.07 4.74 9.59
C HIS A 166 -34.24 4.34 10.48
N ASP A 167 -33.96 3.79 11.66
CA ASP A 167 -35.00 3.39 12.62
C ASP A 167 -35.80 4.61 13.12
N ARG A 168 -35.11 5.72 13.45
CA ARG A 168 -35.79 6.98 13.81
C ARG A 168 -36.63 7.57 12.67
N TYR A 169 -36.13 7.52 11.43
CA TYR A 169 -36.92 8.00 10.28
C TYR A 169 -38.13 7.11 9.99
N ALA A 170 -38.05 5.81 10.27
CA ALA A 170 -39.19 4.90 10.13
C ALA A 170 -40.28 5.20 11.17
N ILE A 171 -39.90 5.53 12.41
CA ILE A 171 -40.84 5.93 13.47
C ILE A 171 -41.46 7.29 13.14
N GLY A 172 -40.67 8.26 12.65
CA GLY A 172 -41.17 9.56 12.22
C GLY A 172 -42.25 9.47 11.13
N ARG A 173 -42.01 8.66 10.09
CA ARG A 173 -43.01 8.41 9.04
C ARG A 173 -44.28 7.76 9.57
N ARG A 174 -44.17 6.81 10.50
CA ARG A 174 -45.36 6.18 11.10
C ARG A 174 -46.18 7.15 11.95
N LEU A 175 -45.56 8.18 12.55
CA LEU A 175 -46.25 9.19 13.34
C LEU A 175 -46.96 10.23 12.46
N GLU A 176 -46.37 10.61 11.34
CA GLU A 176 -46.95 11.55 10.37
C GLU A 176 -48.18 10.95 9.67
N ASP A 177 -48.10 9.68 9.25
CA ASP A 177 -49.20 8.94 8.60
C ASP A 177 -50.43 8.75 9.52
N VAL A 178 -50.22 8.73 10.85
CA VAL A 178 -51.30 8.69 11.85
C VAL A 178 -51.93 10.07 12.10
N GLY A 179 -51.16 11.15 11.89
CA GLY A 179 -51.63 12.53 12.08
C GLY A 179 -52.47 13.05 10.91
N ASP A 180 -52.16 12.66 9.68
CA ASP A 180 -52.89 13.08 8.47
C ASP A 180 -54.18 12.28 8.22
N GLY A 181 -54.37 11.17 8.94
CA GLY A 181 -55.55 10.31 8.84
C GLY A 181 -56.68 10.61 9.84
N SER A 182 -56.58 11.68 10.64
CA SER A 182 -57.57 12.07 11.66
C SER A 182 -58.28 13.39 11.36
#